data_AF-A0ABD4BMW0-F1
#
_entry.id   AF-A0ABD4BMW0-F1
#
_cell.length_a   1.000
_cell.length_b   1.000
_cell.length_c   1.000
_cell.angle_alpha   90.00
_cell.angle_beta   90.00
_cell.angle_gamma   90.00
#
_symmetry.space_group_name_H-M   'P 1'
#
loop_
_entity.id
_entity.type
_entity.pdbx_description
1 polymer ?
#
loop_
_entity_poly.entity_id
_entity_poly.type
_entity_poly.pdbx_seq_one_letter_code
_entity_poly.pdbx_strand_id
1 'polypeptide(L)'
;LLEKHELATGILGVINGYLGDRGLSLRQGTIVDATLIHAPSSTKNKDGKRDPEMHQTKKGNQYYFGAKAHIGADDESGLVHSVVVTAANVADVTQVAKLL
;
A
#
# COMPACT_ATOMS: atom_id res chain seq x y z
N LEU A 1 24.40 19.98 12.43
CA LEU A 1 25.28 20.27 11.27
C LEU A 1 24.47 20.26 9.97
N LEU A 2 23.76 19.18 9.65
CA LEU A 2 22.90 19.12 8.44
C LEU A 2 21.72 20.11 8.48
N GLU A 3 20.95 20.13 9.56
CA GLU A 3 19.82 21.07 9.73
C GLU A 3 20.28 22.53 9.81
N LYS A 4 21.34 22.78 10.58
CA LYS A 4 21.95 24.12 10.74
C LYS A 4 22.39 24.76 9.41
N HIS A 5 22.70 23.95 8.40
CA HIS A 5 23.13 24.41 7.08
C HIS A 5 22.10 24.10 5.98
N GLU A 6 20.88 23.67 6.35
CA GLU A 6 19.79 23.34 5.41
C GLU A 6 20.17 22.31 4.32
N LEU A 7 21.19 21.49 4.59
CA LEU A 7 21.75 20.56 3.61
C LEU A 7 20.84 19.35 3.36
N ALA A 8 19.90 19.07 4.26
CA ALA A 8 18.98 17.94 4.17
C ALA A 8 18.13 17.98 2.89
N THR A 9 17.56 19.14 2.56
CA THR A 9 16.73 19.34 1.37
C THR A 9 17.53 19.16 0.08
N GLY A 10 18.75 19.70 0.04
CA GLY A 10 19.65 19.56 -1.10
C GLY A 10 20.06 18.11 -1.33
N ILE A 11 20.43 17.39 -0.26
CA ILE A 11 20.78 15.96 -0.32
C ILE A 11 19.58 15.13 -0.77
N LEU A 12 18.39 15.39 -0.22
CA LEU A 12 17.16 14.71 -0.62
C LEU A 12 16.84 14.93 -2.10
N GLY A 13 17.06 16.15 -2.62
CA GLY A 13 16.90 16.46 -4.04
C GLY A 13 17.84 15.64 -4.93
N VAL A 14 19.12 15.51 -4.55
CA VAL A 14 20.10 14.68 -5.27
C VAL A 14 19.70 13.20 -5.24
N ILE A 15 19.30 12.69 -4.08
CA ILE A 15 18.84 11.30 -3.93
C ILE A 15 17.61 11.05 -4.79
N ASN A 16 16.62 11.95 -4.77
CA ASN A 16 15.41 11.81 -5.57
C ASN A 16 15.67 11.90 -7.07
N GLY A 17 16.63 12.71 -7.53
CA GLY A 17 17.07 12.71 -8.92
C GLY A 17 17.62 11.34 -9.35
N TYR A 18 18.54 10.79 -8.56
CA TYR A 18 19.12 9.46 -8.83
C TYR A 18 18.10 8.32 -8.80
N LEU A 19 17.15 8.37 -7.86
CA LEU A 19 16.06 7.41 -7.77
C LEU A 19 15.09 7.55 -8.95
N GLY A 20 14.78 8.78 -9.35
CA GLY A 20 13.88 9.10 -10.46
C GLY A 20 14.35 8.51 -11.78
N ASP A 21 15.66 8.58 -12.07
CA ASP A 21 16.28 7.96 -13.26
C ASP A 21 16.09 6.43 -13.31
N ARG A 22 15.75 5.82 -12.17
CA ARG A 22 15.49 4.37 -12.02
C ARG A 22 14.01 4.06 -11.80
N GLY A 23 13.13 5.04 -11.94
CA GLY A 23 11.69 4.90 -11.69
C GLY A 23 11.31 4.73 -10.22
N LEU A 24 12.20 5.13 -9.30
CA LEU A 24 11.97 5.09 -7.85
C LEU A 24 11.72 6.50 -7.32
N SER A 25 10.98 6.62 -6.21
CA SER A 25 10.71 7.91 -5.56
C SER A 25 10.82 7.80 -4.04
N LEU A 26 11.44 8.79 -3.40
CA LEU A 26 11.50 8.91 -1.94
C LEU A 26 10.74 10.17 -1.50
N ARG A 27 9.71 9.98 -0.67
CA ARG A 27 8.90 11.06 -0.07
C ARG A 27 8.87 10.88 1.44
N GLN A 28 8.84 12.00 2.16
CA GLN A 28 8.62 12.04 3.62
C GLN A 28 7.12 12.21 3.90
N GLY A 29 6.64 11.75 5.06
CA GLY A 29 5.31 12.12 5.57
C GLY A 29 4.23 11.04 5.49
N THR A 30 4.45 9.93 4.79
CA THR A 30 3.40 8.91 4.59
C THR A 30 3.90 7.49 4.81
N ILE A 31 3.24 6.78 5.71
CA ILE A 31 3.38 5.34 5.93
C ILE A 31 2.28 4.63 5.15
N VAL A 32 2.66 3.63 4.35
CA VAL A 32 1.71 2.79 3.61
C VAL A 32 1.67 1.40 4.23
N ASP A 33 0.47 0.93 4.59
CA ASP A 33 0.21 -0.46 5.00
C ASP A 33 -0.79 -1.16 4.05
N ALA A 34 -0.70 -2.48 3.97
CA ALA A 34 -1.65 -3.32 3.25
C ALA A 34 -2.13 -4.49 4.13
N THR A 35 -3.36 -4.41 4.60
CA THR A 35 -3.97 -5.40 5.48
C THR A 35 -4.90 -6.35 4.70
N LEU A 36 -4.70 -7.67 4.86
CA LEU A 36 -5.58 -8.69 4.30
C LEU A 36 -6.89 -8.79 5.08
N ILE A 37 -8.01 -8.73 4.35
CA ILE A 37 -9.36 -8.94 4.88
C ILE A 37 -9.84 -10.28 4.37
N HIS A 38 -9.86 -11.28 5.25
CA HIS A 38 -10.25 -12.64 4.89
C HIS A 38 -11.76 -12.75 4.72
N ALA A 39 -12.19 -13.32 3.60
CA ALA A 39 -13.57 -13.64 3.29
C ALA A 39 -13.75 -15.17 3.18
N PRO A 40 -14.92 -15.71 3.56
CA PRO A 40 -15.21 -17.12 3.34
C PRO A 40 -15.23 -17.42 1.82
N SER A 41 -14.57 -18.50 1.41
CA SER A 41 -14.55 -18.95 0.00
C SER A 41 -15.80 -19.72 -0.43
N SER A 42 -16.81 -19.77 0.46
CA SER A 42 -18.05 -20.52 0.30
C SER A 42 -18.93 -19.92 -0.80
N THR A 43 -19.52 -20.80 -1.62
CA THR A 43 -20.53 -20.45 -2.64
C THR A 43 -21.96 -20.67 -2.13
N LYS A 44 -22.13 -20.99 -0.83
CA LYS A 44 -23.44 -21.22 -0.21
C LYS A 44 -24.19 -19.91 0.06
N ASN A 45 -24.39 -19.10 -0.98
CA ASN A 45 -25.27 -17.95 -1.00
C ASN A 45 -26.37 -18.17 -2.06
N LYS A 46 -27.33 -17.25 -2.13
CA LYS A 46 -28.48 -17.34 -3.04
C LYS A 46 -28.06 -17.49 -4.51
N ASP A 47 -26.94 -16.88 -4.89
CA ASP A 47 -26.45 -16.86 -6.27
C ASP A 47 -25.51 -18.04 -6.60
N GLY A 48 -25.15 -18.86 -5.62
CA GLY A 48 -24.30 -20.02 -5.81
C GLY A 48 -22.86 -19.68 -6.22
N LYS A 49 -22.40 -18.45 -5.97
CA LYS A 49 -21.13 -17.90 -6.50
C LYS A 49 -20.27 -17.32 -5.40
N ARG A 50 -18.96 -17.28 -5.63
CA ARG A 50 -18.06 -16.50 -4.77
C ARG A 50 -18.29 -15.01 -5.03
N ASP A 51 -17.96 -14.20 -4.05
CA ASP A 51 -17.94 -12.76 -4.21
C ASP A 51 -16.99 -12.38 -5.37
N PRO A 52 -17.46 -11.66 -6.40
CA PRO A 52 -16.67 -11.34 -7.57
C PRO A 52 -15.56 -10.31 -7.31
N GLU A 53 -15.63 -9.53 -6.23
CA GLU A 53 -14.60 -8.55 -5.86
C GLU A 53 -13.49 -9.16 -5.00
N MET A 54 -13.65 -10.42 -4.58
CA MET A 54 -12.73 -11.15 -3.71
C MET A 54 -11.91 -12.16 -4.52
N HIS A 55 -10.61 -12.22 -4.26
CA HIS A 55 -9.71 -13.19 -4.93
C HIS A 55 -8.72 -13.82 -3.95
N GLN A 56 -8.09 -14.90 -4.40
CA GLN A 56 -7.14 -15.64 -3.58
C GLN A 56 -5.72 -15.05 -3.68
N THR A 57 -5.01 -15.04 -2.56
CA THR A 57 -3.59 -14.69 -2.49
C THR A 57 -2.86 -15.63 -1.53
N LYS A 58 -1.53 -15.66 -1.63
CA LYS A 58 -0.68 -16.45 -0.74
C LYS A 58 0.12 -15.51 0.15
N LYS A 59 0.00 -15.65 1.47
CA LYS A 59 0.84 -14.95 2.45
C LYS A 59 1.60 -16.00 3.26
N GLY A 60 2.93 -15.97 3.15
CA GLY A 60 3.78 -17.06 3.67
C GLY A 60 3.40 -18.40 3.02
N ASN A 61 3.07 -19.40 3.82
CA ASN A 61 2.64 -20.73 3.37
C ASN A 61 1.12 -20.94 3.34
N GLN A 62 0.33 -19.90 3.64
CA GLN A 62 -1.13 -20.00 3.71
C GLN A 62 -1.79 -19.22 2.56
N TYR A 63 -2.85 -19.80 2.01
CA TYR A 63 -3.73 -19.14 1.05
C TYR A 63 -4.90 -18.47 1.77
N TYR A 64 -5.26 -17.27 1.32
CA TYR A 64 -6.39 -16.49 1.80
C TYR A 64 -7.26 -16.11 0.62
N PHE A 65 -8.58 -16.19 0.78
CA PHE A 65 -9.55 -15.60 -0.15
C PHE A 65 -10.09 -14.31 0.45
N GLY A 66 -10.14 -13.22 -0.31
CA GLY A 66 -10.70 -11.97 0.20
C GLY A 66 -10.18 -10.72 -0.49
N ALA A 67 -10.03 -9.67 0.31
CA ALA A 67 -9.60 -8.33 -0.12
C ALA A 67 -8.30 -7.91 0.58
N LYS A 68 -7.73 -6.79 0.12
CA LYS A 68 -6.74 -5.99 0.84
C LYS A 68 -7.23 -4.56 0.99
N ALA A 69 -7.05 -4.01 2.18
CA ALA A 69 -7.14 -2.58 2.42
C ALA A 69 -5.73 -2.00 2.41
N HIS A 70 -5.45 -1.13 1.45
CA HIS A 70 -4.23 -0.35 1.36
C HIS A 70 -4.48 1.00 2.01
N ILE A 71 -3.66 1.38 2.98
CA ILE A 71 -3.88 2.54 3.84
C ILE A 71 -2.65 3.44 3.77
N GLY A 72 -2.87 4.73 3.49
CA GLY A 72 -1.87 5.78 3.69
C GLY A 72 -2.18 6.57 4.96
N ALA A 73 -1.21 6.63 5.86
CA ALA A 73 -1.29 7.37 7.11
C ALA A 73 -0.13 8.36 7.23
N ASP A 74 -0.41 9.51 7.82
CA ASP A 74 0.58 10.53 8.13
C ASP A 74 1.56 10.02 9.19
N ASP A 75 2.86 10.17 8.95
CA ASP A 75 3.90 9.56 9.80
C ASP A 75 4.06 10.24 11.17
N GLU A 76 3.77 11.55 11.26
CA GLU A 76 3.85 12.32 12.50
C GLU A 76 2.60 12.14 13.37
N SER A 77 1.41 12.32 12.80
CA SER A 77 0.14 12.27 13.53
C SER A 77 -0.46 10.88 13.63
N GLY A 78 -0.05 9.94 12.77
CA GLY A 78 -0.65 8.61 12.65
C GLY A 78 -2.06 8.60 12.06
N LEU A 79 -2.55 9.75 11.56
CA LEU A 79 -3.89 9.86 11.00
C LEU A 79 -3.95 9.24 9.60
N VAL A 80 -4.96 8.39 9.39
CA VAL A 80 -5.27 7.84 8.07
C VAL A 80 -5.83 8.95 7.18
N HIS A 81 -5.18 9.20 6.05
CA HIS A 81 -5.64 10.17 5.05
C HIS A 81 -6.17 9.51 3.77
N SER A 82 -5.82 8.25 3.51
CA SER A 82 -6.25 7.53 2.31
C SER A 82 -6.47 6.05 2.57
N VAL A 83 -7.48 5.49 1.92
CA VAL A 83 -7.78 4.05 1.94
C VAL A 83 -8.24 3.61 0.56
N VAL A 84 -7.65 2.52 0.06
CA VAL A 84 -8.07 1.85 -1.18
C VAL A 84 -8.32 0.39 -0.85
N VAL A 85 -9.49 -0.14 -1.23
CA VAL A 85 -9.80 -1.56 -1.07
C VAL A 85 -9.75 -2.23 -2.44
N THR A 86 -9.07 -3.37 -2.51
CA THR A 86 -8.97 -4.18 -3.74
C THR A 86 -9.11 -5.65 -3.40
N ALA A 87 -9.25 -6.49 -4.42
CA ALA A 87 -9.07 -7.93 -4.26
C ALA A 87 -7.70 -8.28 -3.65
N ALA A 88 -7.62 -9.38 -2.90
CA ALA A 88 -6.41 -9.75 -2.16
C ALA A 88 -5.23 -10.16 -3.05
N ASN A 89 -5.44 -10.44 -4.35
CA ASN A 89 -4.36 -10.75 -5.29
C ASN A 89 -3.70 -9.51 -5.91
N VAL A 90 -4.27 -8.31 -5.72
CA VAL A 90 -3.69 -7.08 -6.27
C VAL A 90 -2.38 -6.76 -5.56
N ALA A 91 -1.33 -6.44 -6.31
CA ALA A 91 -0.02 -6.12 -5.77
C ALA A 91 0.00 -4.71 -5.14
N ASP A 92 0.54 -4.58 -3.93
CA ASP A 92 0.47 -3.34 -3.13
C ASP A 92 1.18 -2.18 -3.84
N VAL A 93 2.28 -2.45 -4.52
CA VAL A 93 3.04 -1.48 -5.34
C VAL A 93 2.18 -0.75 -6.38
N THR A 94 1.11 -1.38 -6.87
CA THR A 94 0.22 -0.78 -7.87
C THR A 94 -0.76 0.23 -7.27
N GLN A 95 -0.92 0.23 -5.95
CA GLN A 95 -1.84 1.12 -5.24
C GLN A 95 -1.14 2.28 -4.55
N VAL A 96 0.19 2.21 -4.34
CA VAL A 96 0.99 3.23 -3.62
C VAL A 96 0.70 4.66 -4.11
N ALA A 97 0.62 4.90 -5.42
CA ALA A 97 0.37 6.25 -5.95
C ALA A 97 -0.97 6.87 -5.50
N LYS A 98 -1.94 6.06 -5.08
CA LYS A 98 -3.24 6.52 -4.56
C LYS A 98 -3.20 6.80 -3.05
N LEU A 99 -2.10 6.46 -2.39
CA LEU A 99 -1.93 6.47 -0.94
C LEU A 99 -0.92 7.51 -0.47
N LEU A 100 -0.27 8.22 -1.40
CA LEU A 100 0.73 9.27 -1.17
C LEU A 100 0.17 10.68 -1.36
#